data_AF-A0A3D2X6Z3-F1
#
_entry.id   AF-A0A3D2X6Z3-F1
#
_cell.length_a   1.000
_cell.length_b   1.000
_cell.length_c   1.000
_cell.angle_alpha   90.00
_cell.angle_beta   90.00
_cell.angle_gamma   90.00
#
_symmetry.space_group_name_H-M   'P 1'
#
loop_
_entity.id
_entity.type
_entity.pdbx_description
1 polymer ?
#
loop_
_entity_poly.entity_id
_entity_poly.type
_entity_poly.pdbx_seq_one_letter_code
_entity_poly.pdbx_strand_id
1 'polypeptide(L)' 'MAIRIRNYNDEAGYSVDFRNVCDFLIRINQNKVITPHYLWARWVWQFGPYMSMINLSKIGVFEDNDNIVGLIT' A
#
# COMPACT_ATOMS: atom_id res chain seq x y z
N MET A 1 -2.86 -16.20 15.69
CA MET A 1 -2.33 -15.44 14.55
C MET A 1 -1.75 -14.14 15.07
N ALA A 2 -0.55 -13.78 14.64
CA ALA A 2 0.14 -12.57 15.09
C ALA A 2 0.29 -11.65 13.89
N ILE A 3 -0.22 -10.42 14.01
CA ILE A 3 -0.01 -9.38 12.99
C ILE A 3 1.45 -8.96 13.04
N ARG A 4 2.14 -9.04 11.91
CA ARG A 4 3.49 -8.48 11.76
C ARG A 4 3.35 -7.01 11.38
N ILE A 5 4.05 -6.14 12.11
CA ILE A 5 4.13 -4.72 11.79
C ILE A 5 5.54 -4.46 11.29
N ARG A 6 5.67 -3.83 10.13
CA ARG A 6 6.95 -3.41 9.58
C ARG A 6 6.83 -2.07 8.87
N ASN A 7 7.97 -1.46 8.60
CA ASN A 7 8.01 -0.30 7.73
C ASN A 7 7.92 -0.73 6.26
N TYR A 8 7.36 0.17 5.46
CA TYR A 8 7.46 0.14 4.01
C TYR A 8 8.93 0.33 3.59
N ASN A 9 9.32 -0.23 2.45
CA ASN A 9 10.69 -0.19 1.99
C ASN A 9 11.13 1.18 1.43
N ASP A 10 12.43 1.40 1.44
CA ASP A 10 13.06 2.64 1.01
C ASP A 10 13.31 2.66 -0.51
N GLU A 11 12.81 1.65 -1.23
CA GLU A 11 13.02 1.49 -2.66
C GLU A 11 12.15 2.50 -3.42
N ALA A 12 12.80 3.34 -4.22
CA ALA A 12 12.11 4.36 -4.99
C ALA A 12 11.26 3.77 -6.13
N GLY A 13 10.15 4.44 -6.44
CA GLY A 13 9.29 4.08 -7.56
C GLY A 13 8.39 2.88 -7.26
N TYR A 14 8.21 2.01 -8.26
CA TYR A 14 7.31 0.87 -8.17
C TYR A 14 7.98 -0.32 -7.48
N SER A 15 8.23 -0.19 -6.18
CA SER A 15 8.82 -1.26 -5.36
C SER A 15 7.87 -2.45 -5.15
N VAL A 16 8.36 -3.50 -4.50
CA VAL A 16 7.51 -4.64 -4.09
C VAL A 16 6.37 -4.18 -3.17
N ASP A 17 6.67 -3.33 -2.19
CA ASP A 17 5.65 -2.79 -1.29
C ASP A 17 4.62 -1.94 -2.03
N PHE A 18 5.04 -1.21 -3.07
CA PHE A 18 4.12 -0.43 -3.89
C PHE A 18 3.07 -1.31 -4.55
N ARG A 19 3.52 -2.39 -5.19
CA ARG A 19 2.64 -3.36 -5.85
C ARG A 19 1.71 -4.04 -4.85
N ASN A 20 2.24 -4.47 -3.71
CA ASN A 20 1.47 -5.13 -2.66
C ASN A 20 0.39 -4.20 -2.07
N VAL A 21 0.66 -2.91 -1.93
CA VAL A 21 -0.34 -1.92 -1.50
C VAL A 21 -1.42 -1.74 -2.55
N CYS A 22 -1.07 -1.64 -3.83
CA CYS A 22 -2.05 -1.58 -4.91
C CYS A 22 -2.98 -2.80 -4.88
N ASP A 23 -2.42 -4.00 -4.72
CA ASP A 23 -3.18 -5.26 -4.62
C ASP A 23 -4.10 -5.27 -3.40
N PHE A 24 -3.61 -4.80 -2.25
CA PHE A 24 -4.41 -4.63 -1.03
C PHE A 24 -5.59 -3.70 -1.25
N LEU A 25 -5.36 -2.51 -1.82
CA LEU A 25 -6.40 -1.50 -2.07
C LEU A 25 -7.43 -1.97 -3.09
N ILE A 26 -7.01 -2.74 -4.10
CA ILE A 26 -7.93 -3.40 -5.02
C ILE A 26 -8.79 -4.41 -4.25
N ARG A 27 -8.17 -5.32 -3.48
CA ARG A 27 -8.85 -6.40 -2.76
C ARG A 27 -9.90 -5.90 -1.78
N ILE A 28 -9.57 -4.92 -0.95
CA ILE A 28 -10.54 -4.40 0.05
C ILE A 28 -11.74 -3.70 -0.61
N ASN A 29 -11.59 -3.26 -1.85
CA ASN A 29 -12.65 -2.58 -2.60
C ASN A 29 -13.50 -3.55 -3.44
N GLN A 30 -13.06 -4.79 -3.67
CA GLN A 30 -13.69 -5.74 -4.61
C GLN A 30 -15.17 -6.01 -4.32
N ASN A 31 -15.56 -6.08 -3.04
CA ASN A 31 -16.92 -6.46 -2.65
C ASN A 31 -17.94 -5.31 -2.75
N LYS A 32 -17.49 -4.05 -2.75
CA LYS A 32 -18.35 -2.85 -2.79
C LYS A 32 -17.71 -1.76 -3.66
N VAL A 33 -17.50 -2.08 -4.93
CA VAL A 33 -16.92 -1.16 -5.91
C VAL A 33 -17.92 -0.03 -6.22
N ILE A 34 -17.76 1.12 -5.58
CA ILE A 34 -18.50 2.35 -5.94
C ILE A 34 -17.88 2.94 -7.23
N THR A 35 -16.56 2.98 -7.29
CA THR A 35 -15.80 3.40 -8.46
C THR A 35 -14.65 2.41 -8.63
N PRO A 36 -14.59 1.67 -9.74
CA PRO A 36 -13.49 0.77 -10.02
C PRO A 36 -12.18 1.51 -9.86
N HIS A 37 -11.20 0.84 -9.27
CA HIS A 37 -9.82 1.31 -9.25
C HIS A 37 -9.51 2.58 -8.44
N TYR A 38 -10.52 3.26 -7.87
CA TYR A 38 -10.33 4.56 -7.22
C TYR A 38 -9.26 4.57 -6.11
N LEU A 39 -9.29 3.58 -5.20
CA LEU A 39 -8.35 3.55 -4.07
C LEU A 39 -6.89 3.38 -4.51
N TRP A 40 -6.61 2.42 -5.41
CA TRP A 40 -5.23 2.24 -5.90
C TRP A 40 -4.81 3.39 -6.83
N ALA A 41 -5.72 3.96 -7.63
CA ALA A 41 -5.40 5.11 -8.49
C ALA A 41 -5.02 6.33 -7.66
N ARG A 42 -5.73 6.58 -6.56
CA ARG A 42 -5.38 7.63 -5.58
C ARG A 42 -4.02 7.36 -4.93
N TRP A 43 -3.75 6.10 -4.58
CA TRP A 43 -2.44 5.69 -4.06
C TRP A 43 -1.31 5.98 -5.05
N VAL A 44 -1.44 5.58 -6.32
CA VAL A 44 -0.45 5.86 -7.37
C VAL A 44 -0.25 7.36 -7.56
N TRP A 45 -1.32 8.15 -7.49
CA TRP A 45 -1.19 9.59 -7.62
C TRP A 45 -0.45 10.22 -6.44
N GLN A 46 -0.75 9.79 -5.21
CA GLN A 46 -0.17 10.35 -3.99
C GLN A 46 1.25 9.84 -3.70
N PHE A 47 1.53 8.56 -3.95
CA PHE A 47 2.76 7.85 -3.56
C PHE A 47 3.58 7.35 -4.77
N GLY A 48 3.20 7.71 -6.00
CA GLY A 48 3.94 7.39 -7.22
C GLY A 48 5.08 8.37 -7.51
N PRO A 49 5.31 8.79 -8.76
CA PRO A 49 6.52 9.51 -9.18
C PRO A 49 6.69 10.91 -8.56
N TYR A 50 5.67 11.42 -7.87
CA TYR A 50 5.63 12.79 -7.35
C TYR A 50 5.84 12.89 -5.83
N MET A 51 5.98 11.77 -5.11
CA MET A 51 6.22 11.79 -3.67
C MET A 51 7.71 11.82 -3.31
N SER A 52 8.04 12.49 -2.20
CA SER A 52 9.36 12.39 -1.59
C SER A 52 9.65 10.96 -1.14
N MET A 53 10.54 10.29 -1.86
CA MET A 53 10.96 8.91 -1.59
C MET A 53 11.67 8.76 -0.24
N ILE A 54 12.11 9.87 0.38
CA ILE A 54 12.82 9.92 1.66
C ILE A 54 11.93 9.51 2.85
N ASN A 55 10.61 9.64 2.70
CA ASN A 55 9.65 9.34 3.78
C ASN A 55 8.90 8.03 3.58
N LEU A 56 9.20 7.24 2.55
CA LEU A 56 8.49 5.97 2.29
C LEU A 56 8.57 5.03 3.49
N SER A 57 9.75 4.92 4.12
CA SER A 57 9.97 4.07 5.29
C SER A 57 9.24 4.49 6.57
N LYS A 58 8.50 5.61 6.54
CA LYS A 58 7.60 6.01 7.62
C LYS A 58 6.20 5.39 7.51
N ILE A 59 5.86 4.84 6.35
CA ILE A 59 4.60 4.13 6.17
C ILE A 59 4.69 2.80 6.93
N GLY A 60 3.75 2.56 7.84
CA GLY A 60 3.62 1.30 8.54
C GLY A 60 2.74 0.32 7.76
N VAL A 61 3.22 -0.90 7.60
CA VAL A 61 2.55 -2.01 6.93
C VAL A 61 2.20 -3.08 7.95
N PHE A 62 0.93 -3.46 8.00
CA PHE A 62 0.40 -4.53 8.85
C PHE A 62 0.16 -5.76 7.98
N GLU A 63 0.80 -6.88 8.31
CA GLU A 63 0.74 -8.12 7.55
C GLU A 63 0.16 -9.26 8.39
N ASP A 64 -0.68 -10.08 7.76
CA ASP A 64 -1.18 -11.35 8.27
C ASP A 64 -1.03 -12.41 7.18
N ASN A 65 -0.31 -13.50 7.46
CA ASN A 65 0.00 -14.55 6.48
C ASN A 65 0.46 -13.99 5.11
N ASP A 66 1.50 -13.15 5.12
CA ASP A 66 2.09 -12.49 3.94
C ASP A 66 1.14 -11.58 3.15
N ASN A 67 -0.03 -11.27 3.71
CA ASN A 67 -1.00 -10.35 3.11
C ASN A 67 -1.05 -9.05 3.90
N ILE A 68 -0.95 -7.92 3.20
CA ILE A 68 -1.21 -6.61 3.82
C ILE A 68 -2.68 -6.57 4.24
N VAL A 69 -2.93 -6.29 5.51
CA VAL A 69 -4.28 -6.13 6.08
C VAL A 69 -4.54 -4.70 6.55
N GLY A 70 -3.51 -3.86 6.62
CA GLY A 70 -3.63 -2.47 7.02
C GLY A 70 -2.40 -1.65 6.66
N LEU A 71 -2.60 -0.34 6.56
CA LEU A 71 -1.58 0.67 6.29
C LEU A 71 -1.78 1.87 7.22
N ILE A 72 -0.68 2.47 7.65
CA ILE A 72 -0.65 3.76 8.35
C ILE A 72 0.40 4.64 7.66
N THR A 73 0.01 5.86 7.28
CA THR A 73 0.85 6.81 6.52
C THR A 73 1.07 8.08 7.32
#